data_AF-A0A973GSQ8-F1
#
_entry.id   AF-A0A973GSQ8-F1
#
_cell.length_a   1.000
_cell.length_b   1.000
_cell.length_c   1.000
_cell.angle_alpha   90.00
_cell.angle_beta   90.00
_cell.angle_gamma   90.00
#
_symmetry.space_group_name_H-M   'P 1'
#
loop_
_entity.id
_entity.type
_entity.pdbx_description
1 polymer ?
#
loop_
_entity_poly.entity_id
_entity_poly.type
_entity_poly.pdbx_seq_one_letter_code
_entity_poly.pdbx_strand_id
1 'polypeptide(L)' 'MSRTVIDIQDDLLKKAQKLTGISKKVEIVNYALKRLLEQKEIEHFLELRGRVKWEGDLEAMRKDRRGSR' A
#
# COMPACT_ATOMS: atom_id res chain seq x y z
N MET A 1 11.53 -17.23 -11.74
CA MET A 1 10.07 -17.20 -11.54
C MET A 1 9.51 -18.57 -11.90
N SER A 2 8.57 -19.10 -11.13
CA SER A 2 7.79 -20.29 -11.48
C SER A 2 6.59 -19.90 -12.35
N ARG A 3 6.19 -20.78 -13.27
CA ARG A 3 5.01 -20.59 -14.11
C ARG A 3 3.87 -21.44 -13.53
N THR A 4 2.73 -20.81 -13.29
CA THR A 4 1.54 -21.45 -12.74
C THR A 4 0.33 -21.05 -13.57
N VAL A 5 -0.57 -22.01 -13.81
CA VAL A 5 -1.87 -21.75 -14.44
C VAL A 5 -2.87 -21.55 -13.32
N ILE A 6 -3.57 -20.41 -13.34
CA ILE A 6 -4.59 -20.05 -12.36
C ILE A 6 -5.82 -19.52 -13.10
N ASP A 7 -6.99 -19.84 -12.59
CA ASP A 7 -8.24 -19.26 -13.07
C ASP A 7 -8.49 -17.92 -12.38
N ILE A 8 -8.77 -16.89 -13.18
CA ILE A 8 -9.00 -15.52 -12.73
C ILE A 8 -10.34 -15.07 -13.29
N GLN A 9 -11.17 -14.42 -12.46
CA GLN A 9 -12.41 -13.84 -12.93
C GLN A 9 -12.13 -12.71 -13.93
N ASP A 10 -12.64 -12.85 -15.15
CA ASP A 10 -12.36 -11.92 -16.25
C ASP A 10 -12.95 -10.52 -16.02
N ASP A 11 -14.07 -10.42 -15.30
CA ASP A 11 -14.69 -9.13 -14.98
C ASP A 11 -13.81 -8.32 -14.00
N LEU A 12 -13.22 -8.98 -13.01
CA LEU A 12 -12.26 -8.39 -12.07
C LEU A 12 -11.00 -7.95 -12.81
N LEU A 13 -10.49 -8.79 -13.69
CA LEU A 13 -9.30 -8.49 -14.49
C LEU A 13 -9.53 -7.28 -15.40
N LYS A 14 -10.66 -7.21 -16.10
CA LYS A 14 -11.02 -6.06 -16.96
C LYS A 14 -11.14 -4.76 -16.17
N LYS A 15 -11.75 -4.81 -14.98
CA LYS A 15 -11.82 -3.66 -14.08
C LYS A 15 -10.42 -3.22 -13.64
N ALA A 16 -9.57 -4.17 -13.23
CA ALA A 16 -8.21 -3.89 -12.83
C ALA A 16 -7.39 -3.29 -13.98
N GLN A 17 -7.49 -3.83 -15.20
CA GLN A 17 -6.85 -3.28 -16.40
C GLN A 17 -7.28 -1.83 -16.65
N LYS A 18 -8.59 -1.55 -16.57
CA LYS A 18 -9.12 -0.19 -16.79
C LYS A 18 -8.66 0.81 -15.73
N LEU A 19 -8.57 0.40 -14.47
CA LEU A 19 -8.19 1.28 -13.36
C LEU A 19 -6.67 1.48 -13.26
N THR A 20 -5.89 0.45 -13.56
CA THR A 20 -4.42 0.48 -13.41
C THR A 20 -3.69 0.85 -14.70
N GLY A 21 -4.34 0.72 -15.87
CA GLY A 21 -3.72 0.89 -17.18
C GLY A 21 -2.79 -0.27 -17.60
N ILE A 22 -2.65 -1.30 -16.76
CA ILE A 22 -1.79 -2.45 -17.03
C ILE A 22 -2.50 -3.39 -18.01
N SER A 23 -1.82 -3.83 -19.06
CA SER A 23 -2.41 -4.71 -20.08
C SER A 23 -2.19 -6.19 -19.80
N LYS A 24 -1.03 -6.57 -19.25
CA LYS A 24 -0.67 -7.99 -19.06
C LYS A 24 -1.28 -8.57 -17.79
N LYS A 25 -1.94 -9.72 -17.91
CA LYS A 25 -2.56 -10.45 -16.78
C LYS A 25 -1.57 -10.72 -15.65
N VAL A 26 -0.37 -11.17 -15.98
CA VAL A 26 0.69 -11.50 -15.00
C VAL A 26 1.14 -10.26 -14.22
N GLU A 27 1.26 -9.12 -14.88
CA GLU A 27 1.67 -7.87 -14.24
C GLU A 27 0.61 -7.37 -13.26
N ILE A 28 -0.68 -7.54 -13.60
CA ILE A 28 -1.80 -7.21 -12.68
C ILE A 28 -1.78 -8.09 -11.45
N VAL A 29 -1.56 -9.40 -11.61
CA VAL A 29 -1.48 -10.33 -10.48
C VAL A 29 -0.32 -9.97 -9.56
N ASN A 30 0.87 -9.73 -10.13
CA ASN A 30 2.04 -9.31 -9.34
C ASN A 30 1.82 -7.97 -8.65
N TYR A 31 1.19 -7.01 -9.34
CA TYR A 31 0.81 -5.72 -8.77
C TYR A 31 -0.16 -5.90 -7.59
N ALA A 32 -1.20 -6.71 -7.76
CA ALA A 32 -2.18 -6.98 -6.71
C ALA A 32 -1.54 -7.64 -5.47
N LEU A 33 -0.63 -8.62 -5.68
CA LEU A 33 0.10 -9.25 -4.58
C LEU A 33 0.99 -8.26 -3.82
N LYS A 34 1.71 -7.40 -4.54
CA LYS A 34 2.53 -6.35 -3.92
C LYS A 34 1.68 -5.39 -3.10
N ARG A 35 0.55 -4.93 -3.66
CA ARG A 35 -0.38 -4.02 -2.96
C ARG A 35 -0.99 -4.65 -1.72
N LEU A 36 -1.32 -5.94 -1.77
CA LEU A 36 -1.83 -6.68 -0.62
C LEU A 36 -0.80 -6.71 0.53
N LEU A 37 0.47 -6.97 0.22
CA LEU A 37 1.54 -6.98 1.23
C LEU A 37 1.73 -5.60 1.84
N GLU A 38 1.84 -4.56 1.01
CA GLU A 38 1.97 -3.16 1.50
C GLU A 38 0.79 -2.78 2.40
N GLN A 39 -0.43 -3.19 2.05
CA GLN A 39 -1.60 -2.96 2.90
C GLN A 39 -1.48 -3.70 4.23
N LYS A 40 -1.03 -4.96 4.24
CA LYS A 40 -0.87 -5.74 5.47
C LYS A 40 0.23 -5.21 6.38
N GLU A 41 1.31 -4.70 5.82
CA GLU A 41 2.35 -4.02 6.58
C GLU A 41 1.78 -2.79 7.28
N ILE A 42 1.02 -1.95 6.56
CA ILE A 42 0.36 -0.77 7.14
C ILE A 42 -0.62 -1.19 8.24
N GLU A 43 -1.46 -2.20 8.01
CA GLU A 43 -2.38 -2.72 9.01
C GLU A 43 -1.64 -3.15 10.28
N HIS A 44 -0.52 -3.87 10.14
CA HIS A 44 0.31 -4.27 11.28
C HIS A 44 0.92 -3.07 12.03
N PHE A 45 1.42 -2.06 11.32
CA PHE A 45 1.91 -0.84 11.97
C PHE A 45 0.81 -0.10 12.72
N LEU A 46 -0.43 -0.11 12.21
CA LEU A 46 -1.57 0.50 12.88
C LEU A 46 -1.96 -0.22 14.19
N GLU A 47 -1.68 -1.53 14.32
CA GLU A 47 -1.88 -2.27 15.58
C GLU A 47 -0.97 -1.78 16.71
N LEU A 48 0.17 -1.17 16.37
CA LEU A 48 1.10 -0.58 17.34
C LEU A 48 0.57 0.75 17.92
N ARG A 49 -0.52 1.30 17.38
CA ARG A 49 -1.14 2.54 17.86
C ARG A 49 -1.51 2.42 19.34
N GLY A 50 -0.96 3.31 20.15
CA GLY A 50 -1.19 3.34 21.61
C GLY A 50 -0.43 2.29 22.42
N ARG A 51 0.30 1.38 21.76
CA ARG A 51 1.18 0.40 22.41
C ARG A 51 2.63 0.89 22.51
N VAL A 52 3.04 1.74 21.59
CA VAL A 52 4.40 2.30 21.54
C VAL A 52 4.40 3.69 22.15
N LYS A 53 5.33 3.94 23.08
CA LYS A 53 5.57 5.27 23.62
C LYS A 53 6.24 6.12 22.54
N TRP A 54 5.58 7.19 22.15
CA TRP A 54 6.18 8.17 21.24
C TRP A 54 7.05 9.13 22.04
N GLU A 55 8.32 9.25 21.67
CA GLU A 55 9.27 10.18 22.29
C GLU A 55 9.60 11.31 21.31
N GLY A 56 9.05 12.49 21.58
CA GLY A 56 9.26 13.70 20.79
C GLY A 56 8.47 14.88 21.37
N ASP A 57 8.79 16.11 20.95
CA ASP A 57 8.03 17.31 21.29
C ASP A 57 7.23 17.78 20.07
N LEU A 58 5.91 17.56 20.11
CA LEU A 58 4.99 17.95 19.04
C LEU A 58 4.97 19.45 18.80
N GLU A 59 5.14 20.25 19.86
CA GLU A 59 5.08 21.71 19.76
C GLU A 59 6.35 22.27 19.12
N ALA A 60 7.53 21.73 19.45
CA ALA A 60 8.77 22.07 18.77
C ALA A 60 8.69 21.78 17.26
N MET A 61 8.21 20.59 16.86
CA MET A 61 8.09 20.18 15.45
C MET A 61 7.07 21.00 14.63
N ARG A 62 6.10 21.64 15.29
CA ARG A 62 5.07 22.48 14.63
C ARG A 62 5.49 23.94 14.52
N LYS A 63 6.29 24.44 15.47
CA LYS A 63 6.82 25.81 15.45
C LYS A 63 7.79 26.02 14.30
N ASP A 64 8.63 25.02 14.01
CA ASP A 64 9.61 25.08 12.92
C ASP A 64 8.95 25.26 11.53
N ARG A 65 7.73 24.74 11.35
CA ARG A 65 6.96 24.89 10.10
C ARG A 65 6.37 26.28 9.86
N ARG A 66 6.28 27.14 10.88
CA ARG A 66 5.71 28.50 10.76
C ARG A 66 6.78 29.60 10.71
N GLY A 67 8.06 29.23 10.73
CA GLY A 67 9.20 30.15 10.83
C GLY A 67 9.91 30.50 9.52
N SER A 68 9.25 30.36 8.36
CA SER A 68 9.77 30.86 7.09
C SER A 68 8.71 31.73 6.41
N ARG A 69 8.63 32.98 6.86
CA ARG A 69 8.07 34.10 6.12
C ARG A 69 9.00 35.29 6.30
#